data_AF-A0A927RLL5-F1
#
_entry.id   AF-A0A927RLL5-F1
#
_cell.length_a   1.000
_cell.length_b   1.000
_cell.length_c   1.000
_cell.angle_alpha   90.00
_cell.angle_beta   90.00
_cell.angle_gamma   90.00
#
_symmetry.space_group_name_H-M   'P 1'
#
loop_
_entity.id
_entity.type
_entity.pdbx_description
1 polymer ?
#
loop_
_entity_poly.entity_id
_entity_poly.type
_entity_poly.pdbx_seq_one_letter_code
_entity_poly.pdbx_strand_id
1 'polypeptide(L)' 'MSNRAKYILGGVAVAILGWWLLPNWLATLIIVAVVAAPVVGYFMLDDSQRRRISRLRNKGQLRR' A
#
# COMPACT_ATOMS: atom_id res chain seq x y z
N MET A 1 -9.51 -19.84 3.75
CA MET A 1 -8.51 -18.80 3.44
C MET A 1 -8.62 -17.66 4.45
N SER A 2 -7.49 -17.13 4.95
CA SER A 2 -7.51 -15.96 5.85
C SER A 2 -8.02 -14.71 5.11
N ASN A 3 -8.64 -13.76 5.83
CA ASN A 3 -9.08 -12.50 5.22
C ASN A 3 -7.91 -11.77 4.54
N ARG A 4 -6.71 -11.83 5.14
CA ARG A 4 -5.48 -11.30 4.54
C ARG A 4 -5.15 -11.96 3.20
N ALA A 5 -5.27 -13.28 3.10
CA ALA A 5 -5.03 -13.99 1.84
C ALA A 5 -6.03 -13.57 0.76
N LYS A 6 -7.31 -13.37 1.11
CA LYS A 6 -8.32 -12.87 0.16
C LYS A 6 -7.98 -11.48 -0.37
N TYR A 7 -7.54 -10.56 0.49
CA TYR A 7 -7.13 -9.21 0.05
C TYR A 7 -5.88 -9.23 -0.84
N ILE A 8 -4.88 -10.06 -0.50
CA ILE A 8 -3.68 -10.22 -1.33
C ILE A 8 -4.06 -10.75 -2.71
N LEU A 9 -4.86 -11.83 -2.77
CA LEU A 9 -5.33 -12.40 -4.03
C LEU A 9 -6.15 -11.40 -4.85
N GLY A 10 -7.05 -10.66 -4.21
CA GLY A 10 -7.85 -9.62 -4.87
C GLY A 10 -6.96 -8.53 -5.47
N GLY A 11 -6.00 -8.01 -4.71
CA GLY A 11 -5.07 -6.99 -5.20
C GLY A 11 -4.23 -7.46 -6.38
N VAL A 12 -3.71 -8.70 -6.33
CA VAL A 12 -2.94 -9.29 -7.44
C VAL A 12 -3.82 -9.49 -8.67
N ALA A 13 -5.05 -10.00 -8.50
CA ALA A 13 -5.97 -10.19 -9.61
C ALA A 13 -6.33 -8.86 -10.28
N VAL A 14 -6.60 -7.80 -9.51
CA VAL A 14 -6.86 -6.45 -10.04
C VAL A 14 -5.65 -5.91 -10.80
N ALA A 15 -4.43 -6.10 -10.30
CA ALA A 15 -3.22 -5.67 -10.99
C ALA A 15 -3.02 -6.39 -12.33
N ILE A 16 -3.23 -7.71 -12.37
CA ILE A 16 -3.11 -8.52 -13.60
C ILE A 16 -4.21 -8.14 -14.61
N LEU A 17 -5.45 -8.03 -14.16
CA LEU A 17 -6.56 -7.60 -15.01
C LEU A 17 -6.32 -6.19 -15.55
N GLY A 18 -5.88 -5.26 -14.71
CA GLY A 18 -5.52 -3.90 -15.13
C GLY A 18 -4.41 -3.89 -16.19
N TRP A 19 -3.39 -4.73 -16.03
CA TRP A 19 -2.34 -4.90 -17.03
C TRP A 19 -2.85 -5.47 -18.35
N TRP A 20 -3.83 -6.37 -18.31
CA TRP A 20 -4.41 -6.96 -19.51
C TRP A 20 -5.37 -6.00 -20.24
N LEU A 21 -6.10 -5.15 -19.52
CA LEU A 21 -7.07 -4.21 -20.10
C LEU A 21 -6.47 -2.86 -20.54
N LEU A 22 -5.43 -2.38 -19.87
CA LEU A 22 -4.83 -1.07 -20.12
C LEU A 22 -3.55 -1.20 -20.96
N PRO A 23 -3.09 -0.12 -21.61
CA PRO A 23 -1.73 -0.08 -22.12
C PRO A 23 -0.73 -0.45 -21.01
N ASN A 24 0.16 -1.41 -21.30
CA ASN A 24 1.08 -1.98 -20.30
C ASN A 24 1.83 -0.91 -19.49
N TRP A 25 2.26 0.18 -20.12
CA TRP A 25 2.94 1.28 -19.45
C TRP A 25 2.06 1.99 -18.42
N LEU A 26 0.77 2.19 -18.74
CA LEU A 26 -0.19 2.85 -17.86
C LEU A 26 -0.53 1.96 -16.67
N ALA A 27 -0.77 0.67 -16.90
CA ALA A 27 -0.98 -0.30 -15.82
C ALA A 27 0.24 -0.37 -14.88
N THR A 28 1.45 -0.39 -15.45
CA THR A 28 2.70 -0.34 -14.68
C THR A 28 2.75 0.89 -13.78
N LEU A 29 2.46 2.08 -14.34
CA LEU A 29 2.48 3.33 -13.57
C LEU A 29 1.45 3.32 -12.43
N ILE A 30 0.24 2.81 -12.66
CA ILE A 30 -0.79 2.70 -11.63
C ILE A 30 -0.33 1.77 -10.51
N ILE A 31 0.20 0.60 -10.85
CA ILE A 31 0.68 -0.38 -9.86
C ILE A 31 1.82 0.24 -9.03
N VAL A 32 2.79 0.87 -9.69
CA VAL A 32 3.91 1.54 -9.01
C VAL A 32 3.40 2.66 -8.10
N ALA A 33 2.47 3.50 -8.57
CA ALA A 33 1.91 4.59 -7.79
C ALA A 33 1.20 4.07 -6.52
N VAL A 34 0.37 3.03 -6.64
CA VAL A 34 -0.36 2.44 -5.50
C VAL A 34 0.61 1.82 -4.48
N VAL A 35 1.64 1.10 -4.95
CA VAL A 35 2.65 0.48 -4.07
C VAL A 35 3.53 1.53 -3.40
N ALA A 36 3.91 2.59 -4.13
CA ALA A 36 4.76 3.67 -3.63
C ALA A 36 4.00 4.66 -2.73
N ALA A 37 2.68 4.79 -2.88
CA ALA A 37 1.84 5.72 -2.12
C ALA A 37 2.10 5.74 -0.61
N PRO A 38 2.13 4.60 0.12
CA PRO A 38 2.42 4.63 1.56
C PRO A 38 3.84 5.10 1.89
N VAL A 39 4.82 4.84 1.01
CA VAL A 39 6.21 5.27 1.19
C VAL A 39 6.30 6.78 1.00
N VAL A 40 5.75 7.29 -0.09
CA VAL A 40 5.68 8.73 -0.37
C VAL A 40 4.90 9.45 0.73
N GLY A 41 3.75 8.91 1.12
CA GLY A 41 2.94 9.44 2.20
C GLY A 41 3.70 9.50 3.52
N TYR A 42 4.47 8.45 3.86
CA TYR A 42 5.37 8.49 5.02
C TYR A 42 6.43 9.58 4.88
N PHE A 43 6.99 9.77 3.69
CA PHE A 43 7.97 10.82 3.44
C PHE A 43 7.40 12.25 3.50
N MET A 44 6.11 12.41 3.24
CA MET A 44 5.39 13.68 3.39
C MET A 44 5.00 13.99 4.84
N LEU A 45 5.13 13.03 5.77
CA LEU A 45 4.82 13.28 7.17
C LEU A 45 5.88 14.17 7.83
N ASP A 46 5.42 15.09 8.67
CA ASP A 46 6.26 15.86 9.57
C ASP A 46 6.93 14.96 10.61
N ASP A 47 8.06 15.41 11.15
CA ASP A 47 8.79 14.67 12.18
C ASP A 47 7.93 14.33 13.42
N SER A 48 7.00 15.22 13.79
CA SER A 48 6.06 15.00 14.90
C SER A 48 5.13 13.81 14.64
N GLN A 49 4.62 13.68 13.42
CA GLN A 49 3.75 12.59 12.98
C GLN A 49 4.53 11.27 12.89
N ARG A 50 5.75 11.29 12.33
CA ARG A 50 6.62 10.10 12.27
C ARG A 50 6.97 9.59 13.66
N ARG A 51 7.33 10.49 14.59
CA ARG A 51 7.58 10.13 16.00
C ARG A 51 6.34 9.52 16.64
N ARG A 52 5.15 10.06 16.38
CA ARG A 52 3.88 9.50 16.87
C ARG A 52 3.65 8.09 16.33
N ILE A 53 3.79 7.86 15.02
CA ILE A 53 3.64 6.54 14.39
C ILE A 53 4.63 5.54 14.99
N SER A 54 5.90 5.93 15.15
CA SER A 54 6.92 5.07 15.77
C SER A 54 6.56 4.70 17.21
N ARG A 55 6.05 5.65 18.00
CA ARG A 55 5.59 5.39 19.37
C ARG A 55 4.39 4.44 19.39
N LEU A 56 3.39 4.65 18.53
CA LEU A 56 2.21 3.78 18.43
C LEU A 56 2.59 2.36 17.97
N ARG A 57 3.57 2.24 17.06
CA ARG A 57 4.13 0.96 16.62
C ARG A 57 4.77 0.21 17.78
N ASN A 58 5.63 0.87 18.56
CA ASN A 58 6.32 0.27 19.70
C ASN A 58 5.34 -0.18 20.80
N LYS A 59 4.20 0.49 20.93
CA LYS A 59 3.13 0.12 21.86
C LYS A 59 2.17 -0.94 21.32
N GLY A 60 2.35 -1.43 20.09
CA GLY A 60 1.44 -2.37 19.44
C GLY A 60 0.05 -1.81 19.15
N GLN A 61 -0.12 -0.48 19.16
CA GLN A 61 -1.42 0.19 19.06
C GLN A 61 -1.86 0.45 17.61
N LEU A 62 -1.00 0.20 16.62
CA LEU A 62 -1.33 0.36 15.19
C LEU A 62 -2.25 -0.73 14.65
N ARG A 63 -2.44 -1.84 15.38
CA ARG A 63 -3.18 -3.03 14.95
C ARG A 63 -4.39 -3.31 15.83
N ARG A 64 -5.01 -2.26 16.36
CA ARG A 64 -6.24 -2.33 17.17
C ARG A 64 -7.47 -2.08 16.31
#